data_AF-A0A945PZ13-F1
#
_entry.id   AF-A0A945PZ13-F1
#
_cell.length_a   1.000
_cell.length_b   1.000
_cell.length_c   1.000
_cell.angle_alpha   90.00
_cell.angle_beta   90.00
_cell.angle_gamma   90.00
#
_symmetry.space_group_name_H-M   'P 1'
#
loop_
_entity.id
_entity.type
_entity.pdbx_description
1 polymer ?
#
loop_
_entity_poly.entity_id
_entity_poly.type
_entity_poly.pdbx_seq_one_letter_code
_entity_poly.pdbx_strand_id
1 'polypeptide(L)' 'MDRFIEFIGEAVKRLPVDLREANSDGPWKEIAGTRDRLSHGYDDLDYRVLWDAVQTDIPLLLETIEITLKNLSSD' A
#
# COMPACT_ATOMS: atom_id res chain seq x y z
N MET A 1 -11.93 9.45 0.61
CA MET A 1 -10.56 8.94 0.85
C MET A 1 -10.47 7.49 0.36
N ASP A 2 -11.55 6.76 0.47
CA ASP A 2 -11.75 5.37 0.03
C ASP A 2 -11.26 5.11 -1.41
N ARG A 3 -11.62 5.96 -2.39
CA ARG A 3 -11.13 5.82 -3.77
C ARG A 3 -9.61 5.90 -3.92
N PHE A 4 -8.93 6.63 -3.03
CA PHE A 4 -7.48 6.80 -3.10
C PHE A 4 -6.77 5.51 -2.66
N ILE A 5 -7.28 4.86 -1.62
CA ILE A 5 -6.75 3.60 -1.12
C ILE A 5 -7.05 2.46 -2.11
N GLU A 6 -8.25 2.46 -2.72
CA GLU A 6 -8.58 1.56 -3.82
C GLU A 6 -7.62 1.72 -5.01
N PHE A 7 -7.33 2.97 -5.40
CA PHE A 7 -6.41 3.27 -6.50
C PHE A 7 -4.99 2.79 -6.22
N ILE A 8 -4.48 3.03 -5.00
CA ILE A 8 -3.15 2.55 -4.59
C ILE A 8 -3.11 1.02 -4.61
N GLY A 9 -4.09 0.34 -4.03
CA GLY A 9 -4.15 -1.12 -4.01
C GLY A 9 -4.18 -1.73 -5.41
N GLU A 10 -4.92 -1.12 -6.34
CA GLU A 10 -4.96 -1.54 -7.75
C GLU A 10 -3.63 -1.29 -8.48
N ALA A 11 -2.97 -0.17 -8.21
CA ALA A 11 -1.65 0.14 -8.77
C ALA A 11 -0.59 -0.87 -8.30
N VAL A 12 -0.58 -1.22 -7.01
CA VAL A 12 0.33 -2.24 -6.45
C VAL A 12 0.11 -3.60 -7.10
N LYS A 13 -1.13 -4.00 -7.38
CA LYS A 13 -1.45 -5.27 -8.03
C LYS A 13 -0.94 -5.39 -9.47
N ARG A 14 -0.75 -4.26 -10.16
CA ARG A 14 -0.24 -4.21 -11.54
C ARG A 14 1.27 -4.28 -11.64
N LEU A 15 1.99 -4.20 -10.52
CA LEU A 15 3.43 -4.38 -10.52
C LEU A 15 3.80 -5.84 -10.84
N PRO A 16 4.91 -6.07 -11.56
CA PRO A 16 5.46 -7.40 -11.80
C PRO A 16 5.56 -8.21 -10.51
N VAL A 17 5.28 -9.52 -10.60
CA VAL A 17 5.34 -10.45 -9.45
C VAL A 17 6.70 -10.37 -8.79
N ASP A 18 7.78 -10.45 -9.58
CA ASP A 18 9.16 -10.44 -9.11
C ASP A 18 9.49 -9.18 -8.29
N LEU A 19 8.94 -8.01 -8.67
CA LEU A 19 9.12 -6.77 -7.92
C LEU A 19 8.35 -6.75 -6.60
N ARG A 20 7.17 -7.38 -6.58
CA ARG A 20 6.37 -7.51 -5.34
C ARG A 20 6.97 -8.56 -4.41
N GLU A 21 7.54 -9.63 -4.95
CA GLU A 21 8.21 -10.69 -4.18
C GLU A 21 9.56 -10.24 -3.64
N ALA A 22 10.34 -9.48 -4.41
CA ALA A 22 11.59 -8.86 -3.93
C ALA A 22 11.36 -7.88 -2.76
N ASN A 23 10.11 -7.43 -2.57
CA ASN A 23 9.70 -6.53 -1.49
C ASN A 23 8.55 -7.12 -0.65
N SER A 24 8.38 -8.44 -0.63
CA SER A 24 7.21 -9.11 0.00
C SER A 24 7.17 -9.01 1.52
N ASP A 25 8.30 -8.72 2.15
CA ASP A 25 8.44 -8.54 3.59
C ASP A 25 8.17 -7.08 4.04
N GLY A 26 7.85 -6.20 3.08
CA GLY A 26 7.64 -4.78 3.29
C GLY A 26 6.17 -4.32 3.31
N PRO A 27 5.94 -2.99 3.40
CA PRO A 27 4.60 -2.37 3.47
C PRO A 27 3.67 -2.67 2.28
N TRP A 28 4.20 -3.20 1.18
CA TRP A 28 3.40 -3.62 0.01
C TRP A 28 2.33 -4.64 0.36
N LYS A 29 2.64 -5.56 1.28
CA LYS A 29 1.71 -6.61 1.71
C LYS A 29 0.65 -6.09 2.66
N GLU A 30 1.02 -5.20 3.59
CA GLU A 30 0.07 -4.49 4.47
C GLU A 30 -0.90 -3.67 3.62
N ILE A 31 -0.41 -2.93 2.61
CA ILE A 31 -1.23 -2.02 1.80
C ILE A 31 -2.10 -2.76 0.78
N ALA A 32 -1.60 -3.85 0.21
CA ALA A 32 -2.45 -4.76 -0.55
C ALA A 32 -3.60 -5.30 0.31
N GLY A 33 -3.36 -5.50 1.62
CA GLY A 33 -4.35 -5.92 2.62
C GLY A 33 -5.21 -4.78 3.21
N THR A 34 -4.80 -3.51 3.11
CA THR A 34 -5.59 -2.36 3.59
C THR A 34 -6.93 -2.26 2.85
N ARG A 35 -6.99 -2.68 1.58
CA ARG A 35 -8.26 -2.86 0.84
C ARG A 35 -9.19 -3.85 1.54
N ASP A 36 -8.64 -4.96 2.06
CA ASP A 36 -9.44 -5.99 2.69
C ASP A 36 -9.96 -5.50 4.06
N ARG A 37 -9.15 -4.74 4.82
CA ARG A 37 -9.58 -4.06 6.06
C ARG A 37 -10.68 -3.02 5.82
N LEU A 38 -10.59 -2.22 4.76
CA LEU A 38 -11.59 -1.18 4.45
C LEU A 38 -12.88 -1.74 3.86
N SER A 39 -12.83 -2.87 3.14
CA SER A 39 -14.03 -3.47 2.54
C SER A 39 -14.93 -4.20 3.55
N HIS A 40 -14.43 -4.53 4.74
CA HIS A 40 -15.16 -5.29 5.77
C HIS A 40 -15.88 -4.43 6.83
N GLY A 41 -15.87 -3.09 6.71
CA GLY A 41 -16.46 -2.18 7.68
C GLY A 41 -17.29 -1.08 7.04
N TYR A 42 -18.38 -1.45 6.36
CA TYR A 42 -19.30 -0.47 5.74
C TYR A 42 -20.39 0.06 6.69
N ASP A 43 -20.49 -0.46 7.92
CA ASP A 43 -21.50 0.01 8.88
C ASP A 43 -20.97 1.09 9.85
N ASP A 44 -19.65 1.24 10.00
CA ASP A 44 -19.03 2.27 10.83
C ASP A 44 -17.63 2.57 10.28
N LEU A 45 -17.48 3.67 9.53
CA LEU A 45 -16.20 4.06 8.96
C LEU A 45 -15.24 4.38 10.12
N ASP A 46 -14.35 3.44 10.48
CA ASP A 46 -13.40 3.67 11.57
C ASP A 46 -12.33 4.68 11.12
N TYR A 47 -12.62 5.95 11.35
CA TYR A 47 -11.73 7.08 11.06
C TYR A 47 -10.33 6.92 11.69
N ARG A 48 -10.17 6.06 12.72
CA ARG A 48 -8.86 5.76 13.30
C ARG A 48 -8.02 4.90 12.37
N VAL A 49 -8.62 3.87 11.78
CA VAL A 49 -7.96 3.03 10.76
C VAL A 49 -7.55 3.89 9.57
N LEU A 50 -8.43 4.81 9.16
CA LEU A 50 -8.15 5.73 8.07
C LEU A 50 -7.01 6.71 8.42
N TRP A 51 -7.02 7.24 9.63
CA TRP A 51 -5.98 8.15 10.13
C TRP A 51 -4.63 7.44 10.23
N ASP A 52 -4.59 6.22 10.77
CA ASP A 52 -3.38 5.42 10.89
C ASP A 52 -2.82 5.07 9.51
N ALA A 53 -3.68 4.70 8.56
CA ALA A 53 -3.26 4.46 7.18
C ALA A 53 -2.60 5.70 6.55
N VAL A 54 -3.15 6.89 6.79
CA VAL A 54 -2.59 8.15 6.26
C VAL A 54 -1.28 8.53 6.94
N GLN A 55 -1.18 8.36 8.26
CA GLN A 55 -0.02 8.80 9.03
C GLN A 55 1.14 7.80 9.01
N THR A 56 0.86 6.51 8.81
CA THR A 56 1.85 5.44 8.98
C THR A 56 2.06 4.65 7.70
N ASP A 57 0.99 4.07 7.15
CA ASP A 57 1.11 3.14 6.03
C ASP A 57 1.50 3.84 4.73
N ILE A 58 0.88 4.98 4.42
CA ILE A 58 1.15 5.73 3.18
C ILE A 58 2.59 6.28 3.12
N PRO A 59 3.15 6.91 4.18
CA PRO A 59 4.55 7.33 4.17
C PRO A 59 5.52 6.17 3.99
N LEU A 60 5.28 5.04 4.67
CA LEU A 60 6.11 3.85 4.57
C LEU A 60 6.10 3.23 3.16
N LEU A 61 4.94 3.28 2.49
CA LEU A 61 4.83 2.92 1.07
C LEU A 61 5.70 3.80 0.20
N LEU A 62 5.62 5.12 0.40
CA LEU A 62 6.34 6.07 -0.44
C LEU A 62 7.84 5.85 -0.34
N GLU A 63 8.37 5.68 0.86
CA GLU A 63 9.78 5.35 1.09
C GLU A 63 10.17 4.06 0.36
N THR A 64 9.33 3.03 0.44
CA THR A 64 9.64 1.74 -0.21
C THR A 64 9.60 1.86 -1.75
N ILE A 65 8.69 2.66 -2.31
CA ILE A 65 8.66 2.97 -3.74
C ILE A 65 9.95 3.68 -4.14
N GLU A 66 10.37 4.70 -3.39
CA GLU A 66 11.58 5.46 -3.67
C GLU A 66 12.85 4.58 -3.64
N ILE A 67 12.96 3.69 -2.66
CA ILE A 67 14.06 2.72 -2.57
C ILE A 67 14.02 1.78 -3.78
N THR A 68 12.85 1.25 -4.12
CA THR A 68 12.67 0.33 -5.26
C THR A 68 13.08 1.01 -6.58
N LEU A 69 12.66 2.26 -6.78
CA LEU A 69 13.04 3.04 -7.97
C LEU A 69 14.55 3.29 -8.04
N LYS A 70 15.19 3.61 -6.91
CA LYS A 70 16.67 3.79 -6.86
C LYS A 70 17.40 2.52 -7.23
N ASN A 71 16.97 1.37 -6.70
CA ASN A 71 17.56 0.07 -7.02
C ASN A 71 17.41 -0.27 -8.50
N LEU A 72 16.25 0.00 -9.10
CA LEU A 72 16.01 -0.20 -10.54
C LEU A 72 16.79 0.76 -11.44
N SER A 73 17.13 1.96 -10.96
CA SER A 73 17.94 2.93 -11.72
C SER A 73 19.45 2.74 -11.56
N SER A 74 19.87 1.83 -10.67
CA SER A 74 21.28 1.50 -10.42
C SER A 74 21.76 0.27 -11.19
N ASP A 75 20.87 -0.34 -11.99
CA ASP A 75 21.15 -1.33 -13.04
C ASP A 75 21.09 -0.67 -14.43
#